data_AF-A0A0G1CRT3-F1
#
_entry.id   AF-A0A0G1CRT3-F1
#
_cell.length_a   1.000
_cell.length_b   1.000
_cell.length_c   1.000
_cell.angle_alpha   90.00
_cell.angle_beta   90.00
_cell.angle_gamma   90.00
#
_symmetry.space_group_name_H-M   'P 1'
#
loop_
_entity.id
_entity.type
_entity.pdbx_description
1 polymer ?
#
loop_
_entity_poly.entity_id
_entity_poly.type
_entity_poly.pdbx_seq_one_letter_code
_entity_poly.pdbx_strand_id
1 'polypeptide(L)' 'MKILVSQKGKKLNIEFNWGKAVDKYSVDKADDLLNVLDRFLKKRKIKVESLQKASLKFVNTGMLTERIIRAIITGLRF' A
#
# COMPACT_ATOMS: atom_id res chain seq x y z
N MET A 1 5.72 -5.53 8.59
CA MET A 1 4.96 -4.34 8.15
C MET A 1 3.58 -4.81 7.68
N LYS A 2 2.51 -4.04 7.91
CA LYS A 2 1.17 -4.38 7.41
C LYS A 2 0.62 -3.22 6.58
N ILE A 3 0.20 -3.52 5.36
CA ILE A 3 -0.43 -2.58 4.43
C ILE A 3 -1.92 -2.91 4.41
N LEU A 4 -2.76 -1.97 4.84
CA LEU A 4 -4.21 -2.07 4.72
C LEU A 4 -4.65 -1.21 3.55
N VAL A 5 -5.36 -1.78 2.60
CA VAL A 5 -6.02 -1.04 1.53
C VAL A 5 -7.52 -1.17 1.75
N SER A 6 -8.20 -0.03 1.82
CA SER A 6 -9.66 0.02 1.88
C SER A 6 -10.19 0.97 0.82
N GLN A 7 -11.44 0.78 0.40
CA GLN A 7 -12.10 1.68 -0.53
C GLN A 7 -13.34 2.30 0.11
N LYS A 8 -13.49 3.61 -0.02
CA LYS A 8 -14.67 4.36 0.40
C LYS A 8 -15.14 5.23 -0.77
N GLY A 9 -16.21 4.78 -1.43
CA GLY A 9 -16.67 5.38 -2.69
C GLY A 9 -15.61 5.23 -3.79
N LYS A 10 -15.20 6.35 -4.39
CA LYS A 10 -14.17 6.37 -5.44
C LYS A 10 -12.73 6.42 -4.91
N LYS A 11 -12.54 6.62 -3.60
CA LYS A 11 -11.20 6.77 -3.01
C LYS A 11 -10.69 5.48 -2.38
N LEU A 12 -9.42 5.20 -2.60
CA LEU A 12 -8.64 4.17 -1.93
C LEU A 12 -7.89 4.79 -0.76
N ASN A 13 -8.07 4.23 0.43
CA ASN A 13 -7.32 4.58 1.62
C ASN A 13 -6.29 3.49 1.90
N ILE A 14 -5.03 3.89 1.98
CA ILE A 14 -3.89 3.01 2.20
C ILE A 14 -3.29 3.36 3.55
N GLU A 15 -3.21 2.38 4.44
CA GLU A 15 -2.58 2.52 5.75
C GLU A 15 -1.34 1.62 5.85
N PHE A 16 -0.20 2.23 6.16
CA PHE A 16 1.04 1.52 6.48
C PHE A 16 1.20 1.46 8.00
N ASN A 17 1.08 0.25 8.53
CA ASN A 17 1.35 -0.05 9.92
C ASN A 17 2.78 -0.61 10.04
N TRP A 18 3.66 0.17 10.65
CA TRP A 18 5.06 -0.18 10.88
C TRP A 18 5.43 0.05 12.35
N GLY A 19 5.48 -1.04 13.13
CA GLY A 19 5.65 -0.97 14.58
C GLY A 19 4.47 -0.24 15.24
N LYS A 20 4.75 0.81 16.01
CA LYS A 20 3.74 1.68 16.64
C LYS A 20 3.26 2.81 15.71
N ALA A 21 3.86 2.97 14.54
CA ALA A 21 3.55 4.04 13.62
C ALA A 21 2.50 3.62 12.59
N VAL A 22 1.55 4.53 12.33
CA VAL A 22 0.53 4.39 11.30
C VAL A 22 0.59 5.60 10.37
N ASP A 23 0.89 5.35 9.09
CA ASP A 23 0.82 6.37 8.05
C ASP A 23 -0.37 6.10 7.14
N LYS A 24 -1.23 7.10 6.94
CA LYS A 24 -2.46 7.00 6.14
C LYS A 24 -2.36 7.87 4.90
N TYR A 25 -2.82 7.32 3.78
CA TYR A 25 -2.85 7.98 2.48
C TYR A 25 -4.23 7.74 1.85
N SER A 26 -4.68 8.71 1.05
CA SER A 26 -5.92 8.59 0.27
C SER A 26 -5.60 8.94 -1.18
N VAL A 27 -5.96 8.05 -2.10
CA VAL A 27 -5.69 8.17 -3.54
C VAL A 27 -6.93 7.79 -4.34
N ASP A 28 -7.02 8.27 -5.58
CA ASP A 28 -8.19 8.01 -6.43
C ASP A 28 -8.00 6.73 -7.27
N LYS A 29 -6.76 6.33 -7.57
CA LYS A 29 -6.46 5.15 -8.40
C LYS A 29 -5.50 4.18 -7.73
N ALA A 30 -5.55 2.93 -8.15
CA ALA A 30 -4.66 1.88 -7.65
C ALA A 30 -3.19 2.12 -8.03
N ASP A 31 -2.93 2.69 -9.20
CA ASP A 31 -1.55 2.91 -9.70
C ASP A 31 -0.82 4.01 -8.90
N ASP A 32 -1.56 4.92 -8.27
CA ASP A 32 -1.00 5.92 -7.35
C ASP A 32 -0.37 5.30 -6.11
N LEU A 33 -0.59 4.00 -5.87
CA LEU A 33 0.08 3.24 -4.82
C LEU A 33 1.61 3.35 -4.92
N LEU A 34 2.20 3.39 -6.11
CA LEU A 34 3.65 3.52 -6.28
C LEU A 34 4.17 4.84 -5.69
N ASN A 35 3.47 5.94 -5.95
CA ASN A 35 3.79 7.26 -5.40
C ASN A 35 3.65 7.26 -3.87
N VAL A 36 2.61 6.59 -3.36
CA VAL A 36 2.37 6.45 -1.92
C VAL A 36 3.47 5.63 -1.24
N LEU A 37 3.90 4.53 -1.86
CA LEU A 37 5.01 3.69 -1.38
C LEU A 37 6.31 4.48 -1.33
N ASP A 38 6.66 5.20 -2.40
CA ASP A 38 7.87 6.03 -2.44
C ASP A 38 7.87 7.08 -1.32
N ARG A 39 6.74 7.79 -1.12
CA ARG A 39 6.60 8.76 -0.02
C ARG A 39 6.76 8.10 1.35
N PHE A 40 6.15 6.94 1.57
CA PHE A 40 6.26 6.20 2.83
C PHE A 40 7.71 5.75 3.10
N LEU A 41 8.36 5.15 2.11
CA LEU A 41 9.75 4.68 2.21
C LEU A 41 10.71 5.83 2.49
N LYS A 42 10.58 6.96 1.79
CA LYS A 42 11.38 8.18 2.03
C LYS A 42 11.16 8.74 3.42
N LYS A 43 9.88 8.90 3.83
CA LYS A 43 9.52 9.44 5.14
C LYS A 43 10.09 8.61 6.29
N ARG A 44 10.08 7.29 6.15
CA ARG A 44 10.55 6.36 7.19
C ARG A 44 12.01 5.93 7.01
N LYS A 45 12.67 6.37 5.93
CA LYS A 45 14.02 5.92 5.53
C LYS A 45 14.13 4.38 5.46
N ILE A 46 13.08 3.74 4.94
CA ILE A 46 12.98 2.28 4.82
C ILE A 46 13.39 1.88 3.40
N LYS A 47 14.10 0.76 3.26
CA LYS A 47 14.42 0.17 1.95
C LYS A 47 13.23 -0.56 1.35
N VAL A 48 13.16 -0.58 0.03
CA VAL A 48 12.08 -1.27 -0.72
C VAL A 48 11.98 -2.76 -0.36
N GLU A 49 13.08 -3.43 -0.01
CA GLU A 49 13.08 -4.85 0.38
C GLU A 49 12.21 -5.12 1.62
N SER A 50 11.99 -4.10 2.47
CA SER A 50 11.09 -4.23 3.63
C SER A 50 9.62 -4.43 3.23
N LEU A 51 9.24 -4.07 1.99
CA LEU A 51 7.93 -4.34 1.41
C LEU A 51 7.74 -5.82 1.09
N GLN A 52 8.82 -6.59 0.88
CA GLN A 52 8.76 -8.02 0.55
C GLN A 52 8.12 -8.84 1.68
N LYS A 53 8.35 -8.43 2.93
CA LYS A 53 7.80 -9.07 4.13
C LYS A 53 6.50 -8.41 4.60
N ALA A 54 5.92 -7.51 3.80
CA ALA A 54 4.69 -6.85 4.16
C ALA A 54 3.49 -7.79 4.04
N SER A 55 2.66 -7.80 5.07
CA SER A 55 1.32 -8.40 5.01
C SER A 55 0.36 -7.41 4.36
N LEU A 56 -0.37 -7.84 3.33
CA LEU A 56 -1.31 -7.02 2.59
C LEU A 56 -2.74 -7.46 2.93
N LYS A 57 -3.57 -6.53 3.40
CA LYS A 57 -4.98 -6.77 3.72
C LYS A 57 -5.86 -5.80 2.95
N PHE A 58 -6.95 -6.33 2.41
CA PHE A 58 -7.94 -5.59 1.64
C PHE A 58 -9.26 -5.53 2.41
N VAL A 59 -9.97 -4.40 2.33
CA VAL A 59 -11.27 -4.19 2.98
C VAL A 59 -12.18 -3.39 2.06
N ASN A 60 -13.31 -3.97 1.66
CA ASN A 60 -14.31 -3.33 0.78
C ASN A 60 -13.74 -2.79 -0.55
N THR A 61 -12.69 -3.41 -1.08
CA THR A 61 -12.05 -3.04 -2.35
C THR A 61 -12.60 -3.84 -3.52
N GLY A 62 -12.63 -3.24 -4.72
CA GLY A 62 -12.95 -3.97 -5.93
C GLY A 62 -11.89 -5.00 -6.34
N MET A 63 -12.30 -6.13 -6.92
CA MET A 63 -11.40 -7.23 -7.31
C MET A 63 -10.26 -6.80 -8.24
N LEU A 64 -10.53 -5.90 -9.19
CA LEU A 64 -9.52 -5.36 -10.10
C LEU A 64 -8.45 -4.58 -9.33
N THR A 65 -8.88 -3.71 -8.41
CA THR A 65 -8.00 -2.93 -7.53
C THR A 65 -7.09 -3.86 -6.72
N GLU A 66 -7.64 -4.93 -6.13
CA GLU A 66 -6.84 -5.88 -5.37
C GLU A 66 -5.77 -6.55 -6.23
N ARG A 67 -6.13 -6.97 -7.46
CA ARG A 67 -5.19 -7.60 -8.39
C ARG A 67 -4.05 -6.65 -8.80
N ILE A 68 -4.38 -5.41 -9.14
CA ILE A 68 -3.38 -4.39 -9.50
C ILE A 68 -2.42 -4.18 -8.34
N ILE A 69 -2.94 -3.95 -7.14
CA ILE A 69 -2.10 -3.70 -5.96
C ILE A 69 -1.24 -4.91 -5.61
N ARG A 70 -1.77 -6.14 -5.72
CA ARG A 70 -0.98 -7.36 -5.53
C ARG A 70 0.13 -7.50 -6.58
N ALA A 71 -0.15 -7.17 -7.84
CA ALA A 71 0.83 -7.20 -8.92
C ALA A 71 1.95 -6.18 -8.66
N ILE A 72 1.60 -4.95 -8.27
CA ILE A 72 2.56 -3.92 -7.87
C ILE A 72 3.45 -4.40 -6.72
N ILE A 73 2.84 -4.85 -5.62
CA ILE A 73 3.61 -5.28 -4.43
C ILE A 73 4.50 -6.48 -4.73
N THR A 74 4.01 -7.45 -5.53
CA THR A 74 4.81 -8.61 -5.96
C THR A 74 5.95 -8.18 -6.87
N GLY A 75 5.71 -7.25 -7.80
CA GLY A 75 6.72 -6.71 -8.70
C GLY A 75 7.82 -5.90 -7.99
N LEU A 76 7.59 -5.47 -6.75
CA LEU A 76 8.62 -4.85 -5.92
C LEU A 76 9.44 -5.86 -5.10
N ARG A 77 9.18 -7.17 -5.26
CA ARG A 77 9.89 -8.24 -4.54
C ARG A 77 11.06 -8.90 -5.29
N PHE A 78 11.46 -8.35 -6.43
CA PHE A 78 12.63 -8.83 -7.18
C PHE A 78 13.94 -8.40 -6.53
#